data_AF-A0A3M0W8P3-F1
#
_entry.id   AF-A0A3M0W8P3-F1
#
_cell.length_a   1.000
_cell.length_b   1.000
_cell.length_c   1.000
_cell.angle_alpha   90.00
_cell.angle_beta   90.00
_cell.angle_gamma   90.00
#
_symmetry.space_group_name_H-M   'P 1'
#
loop_
_entity.id
_entity.type
_entity.pdbx_description
1 polymer ?
#
loop_
_entity_poly.entity_id
_entity_poly.type
_entity_poly.pdbx_seq_one_letter_code
_entity_poly.pdbx_strand_id
1 'polypeptide(L)'
;MDNPDIEFGWTMSGPPSVIVAPNDDYTIVGKAAADIAKALTKNWHPRFKPLFDEMNEAEAAFWKITCSRPSGVPEWPNEPRVTVIGDAVHAMTPAGGIGANTAVQDSALLGRLLREAGGYREGVTAEYEKGMRVYGTAAVQKSYGLATRMMGVTIDEESTPTVDP
;
A
#
# COMPACT_ATOMS: atom_id res chain seq x y z
N MET A 1 -11.05 -3.35 -27.83
CA MET A 1 -10.69 -2.04 -27.25
C MET A 1 -9.94 -1.38 -28.36
N ASP A 2 -10.62 -0.51 -29.11
CA ASP A 2 -10.19 -0.14 -30.47
C ASP A 2 -9.66 1.30 -30.52
N ASN A 3 -9.46 1.90 -29.34
CA ASN A 3 -8.84 3.20 -29.19
C ASN A 3 -7.35 3.01 -28.90
N PRO A 4 -6.44 3.41 -29.81
CA PRO A 4 -4.99 3.28 -29.60
C PRO A 4 -4.45 4.15 -28.46
N ASP A 5 -5.23 5.12 -27.97
CA ASP A 5 -4.84 5.99 -26.86
C ASP A 5 -5.20 5.39 -25.48
N ILE A 6 -5.83 4.21 -25.44
CA ILE A 6 -6.20 3.52 -24.19
C ILE A 6 -5.18 2.43 -23.91
N GLU A 7 -4.38 2.65 -22.86
CA GLU A 7 -3.53 1.61 -22.29
C GLU A 7 -4.29 0.84 -21.20
N PHE A 8 -4.09 -0.48 -21.18
CA PHE A 8 -4.63 -1.35 -20.13
C PHE A 8 -3.62 -1.51 -19.00
N GLY A 9 -3.86 -0.83 -17.88
CA GLY A 9 -3.06 -1.00 -16.66
C GLY A 9 -3.42 -2.28 -15.90
N TRP A 10 -2.41 -2.94 -15.34
CA TRP A 10 -2.58 -4.12 -14.51
C TRP A 10 -1.53 -4.21 -13.41
N THR A 11 -1.84 -5.00 -12.39
CA THR A 11 -0.90 -5.30 -11.30
C THR A 11 -0.93 -6.79 -11.03
N MET A 12 0.25 -7.38 -10.82
CA MET A 12 0.37 -8.72 -10.24
C MET A 12 0.97 -8.61 -8.85
N SER A 13 0.59 -9.53 -7.97
CA SER A 13 1.16 -9.63 -6.63
C SER A 13 1.43 -11.09 -6.30
N GLY A 14 2.48 -11.35 -5.55
CA GLY A 14 2.86 -12.68 -5.12
C GLY A 14 3.58 -12.65 -3.78
N PRO A 15 3.75 -13.81 -3.12
CA PRO A 15 4.50 -13.89 -1.89
C PRO A 15 5.97 -13.47 -2.08
N PRO A 16 6.66 -13.04 -1.01
CA PRO A 16 8.05 -12.59 -1.07
C PRO A 16 9.02 -13.60 -1.71
N SER A 17 8.72 -14.90 -1.65
CA SER A 17 9.56 -15.96 -2.23
C SER A 17 9.48 -16.10 -3.75
N VAL A 18 8.52 -15.43 -4.40
CA VAL A 18 8.29 -15.60 -5.85
C VAL A 18 9.22 -14.75 -6.68
N ILE A 19 9.66 -13.60 -6.17
CA ILE A 19 10.49 -12.64 -6.92
C ILE A 19 11.84 -12.53 -6.24
N VAL A 20 12.89 -13.00 -6.93
CA VAL A 20 14.27 -12.73 -6.54
C VAL A 20 14.71 -11.48 -7.31
N ALA A 21 14.74 -10.35 -6.62
CA ALA A 21 15.13 -9.09 -7.24
C ALA A 21 16.65 -9.10 -7.52
N PRO A 22 17.09 -8.80 -8.75
CA PRO A 22 18.52 -8.64 -9.05
C PRO A 22 19.19 -7.68 -8.06
N ASN A 23 20.29 -8.12 -7.46
CA ASN A 23 21.06 -7.35 -6.47
C ASN A 23 20.30 -6.89 -5.22
N ASP A 24 19.17 -7.53 -4.88
CA ASP A 24 18.25 -7.05 -3.82
C ASP A 24 17.77 -5.60 -4.06
N ASP A 25 17.72 -5.16 -5.33
CA ASP A 25 17.11 -3.89 -5.71
C ASP A 25 15.59 -4.07 -5.80
N TYR A 26 14.85 -3.42 -4.91
CA TYR A 26 13.38 -3.49 -4.87
C TYR A 26 12.71 -2.26 -5.49
N THR A 27 13.48 -1.48 -6.27
CA THR A 27 13.05 -0.29 -7.01
C THR A 27 13.28 -0.45 -8.53
N ILE A 28 12.96 -1.63 -9.04
CA ILE A 28 13.21 -1.99 -10.45
C ILE A 28 12.10 -1.42 -11.31
N VAL A 29 12.48 -0.68 -12.34
CA VAL A 29 11.56 -0.11 -13.32
C VAL A 29 11.95 -0.48 -14.75
N GLY A 30 11.06 -0.21 -15.69
CA GLY A 30 11.30 -0.40 -17.10
C GLY A 30 11.42 -1.87 -17.50
N LYS A 31 12.23 -2.11 -18.54
CA LYS A 31 12.44 -3.43 -19.12
C LYS A 31 12.80 -4.53 -18.12
N ALA A 32 13.60 -4.22 -17.10
CA ALA A 32 13.99 -5.21 -16.10
C ALA A 32 12.79 -5.74 -15.29
N ALA A 33 11.84 -4.87 -14.93
CA ALA A 33 10.60 -5.29 -14.25
C ALA A 33 9.69 -6.10 -15.20
N ALA A 34 9.61 -5.69 -16.47
CA ALA A 34 8.84 -6.40 -17.49
C ALA A 34 9.40 -7.83 -17.73
N ASP A 35 10.72 -7.97 -17.81
CA ASP A 35 11.38 -9.27 -18.02
C ASP A 35 11.13 -10.22 -16.83
N ILE A 36 11.12 -9.72 -15.59
CA ILE A 36 10.72 -10.48 -14.39
C ILE A 36 9.28 -10.97 -14.54
N ALA A 37 8.33 -10.09 -14.86
CA ALA A 37 6.93 -10.46 -15.05
C ALA A 37 6.73 -11.53 -16.13
N LYS A 38 7.40 -11.39 -17.28
CA LYS A 38 7.39 -12.36 -18.38
C LYS A 38 7.96 -13.71 -17.96
N ALA A 39 9.06 -13.71 -17.19
CA ALA A 39 9.68 -14.94 -16.69
C ALA A 39 8.79 -15.71 -15.72
N LEU A 40 8.15 -15.01 -14.77
CA LEU A 40 7.23 -15.61 -13.78
C LEU A 40 6.00 -16.24 -14.43
N THR A 41 5.51 -15.61 -15.49
CA THR A 41 4.28 -16.02 -16.18
C THR A 41 4.55 -16.91 -17.39
N LYS A 42 5.79 -17.36 -17.62
CA LYS A 42 6.19 -18.13 -18.82
C LYS A 42 5.32 -19.38 -19.08
N ASN A 43 4.83 -20.02 -18.02
CA ASN A 43 4.02 -21.24 -18.12
C ASN A 43 2.52 -20.99 -17.90
N TRP A 44 2.07 -19.74 -17.79
CA TRP A 44 0.66 -19.42 -17.66
C TRP A 44 -0.09 -19.72 -18.95
N HIS A 45 -1.40 -19.93 -18.81
CA HIS A 45 -2.27 -20.26 -19.93
C HIS A 45 -2.14 -19.23 -21.07
N PRO A 46 -2.09 -19.64 -22.35
CA PRO A 46 -1.81 -18.76 -23.50
C PRO A 46 -2.70 -17.50 -23.58
N ARG A 47 -3.95 -17.59 -23.09
CA ARG A 47 -4.90 -16.47 -23.03
C ARG A 47 -4.42 -15.26 -22.21
N PHE A 48 -3.46 -15.43 -21.30
CA PHE A 48 -2.91 -14.33 -20.50
C PHE A 48 -1.63 -13.74 -21.10
N LYS A 49 -1.04 -14.36 -22.12
CA LYS A 49 0.22 -13.90 -22.73
C LYS A 49 0.16 -12.49 -23.31
N PRO A 50 -0.94 -12.08 -24.00
CA PRO A 50 -1.05 -10.71 -24.48
C PRO A 50 -0.92 -9.64 -23.38
N LEU A 51 -1.27 -9.96 -22.12
CA LEU A 51 -1.14 -9.02 -21.00
C LEU A 51 0.32 -8.64 -20.72
N PHE A 52 1.25 -9.56 -20.96
CA PHE A 52 2.68 -9.39 -20.68
C PHE A 52 3.47 -9.07 -21.94
N ASP A 53 3.12 -9.66 -23.07
CA ASP A 53 3.83 -9.47 -24.34
C ASP A 53 3.63 -8.05 -24.88
N GLU A 54 2.42 -7.50 -24.73
CA GLU A 54 2.02 -6.17 -25.24
C GLU A 54 2.04 -5.08 -24.16
N MET A 55 2.62 -5.34 -22.99
CA MET A 55 2.71 -4.32 -21.95
C MET A 55 3.64 -3.18 -22.36
N ASN A 56 3.34 -1.96 -21.93
CA ASN A 56 4.28 -0.85 -22.05
C ASN A 56 5.47 -1.07 -21.10
N GLU A 57 6.58 -1.59 -21.62
CA GLU A 57 7.76 -1.92 -20.82
C GLU A 57 8.35 -0.69 -20.10
N ALA A 58 8.16 0.52 -20.63
CA ALA A 58 8.69 1.75 -20.01
C ALA A 58 7.96 2.10 -18.70
N GLU A 59 6.69 1.69 -18.58
CA GLU A 59 5.83 1.93 -17.41
C GLU A 59 5.82 0.74 -16.43
N ALA A 60 6.60 -0.31 -16.71
CA ALA A 60 6.70 -1.47 -15.82
C ALA A 60 7.46 -1.09 -14.55
N ALA A 61 6.95 -1.52 -13.38
CA ALA A 61 7.63 -1.32 -12.12
C ALA A 61 7.40 -2.49 -11.17
N PHE A 62 8.43 -2.84 -10.42
CA PHE A 62 8.39 -3.82 -9.36
C PHE A 62 8.71 -3.13 -8.03
N TRP A 63 7.89 -3.44 -7.03
CA TRP A 63 8.00 -2.86 -5.70
C TRP A 63 7.88 -3.95 -4.65
N LYS A 64 8.79 -3.92 -3.66
CA LYS A 64 8.56 -4.65 -2.41
C LYS A 64 7.49 -3.93 -1.61
N ILE A 65 6.43 -4.63 -1.27
CA ILE A 65 5.35 -4.08 -0.43
C ILE A 65 5.84 -4.02 1.02
N THR A 66 5.78 -2.83 1.61
CA THR A 66 5.92 -2.59 3.05
C THR A 66 4.58 -2.14 3.62
N CYS A 67 4.34 -2.40 4.91
CA CYS A 67 3.11 -2.00 5.58
C CYS A 67 3.36 -1.71 7.07
N SER A 68 2.39 -1.06 7.70
CA SER A 68 2.32 -0.88 9.13
C SER A 68 2.23 -2.22 9.87
N ARG A 69 2.58 -2.19 11.16
CA ARG A 69 2.52 -3.35 12.05
C ARG A 69 1.09 -3.93 12.12
N PRO A 70 0.91 -5.26 12.11
CA PRO A 70 -0.38 -5.91 12.33
C PRO A 70 -1.15 -5.45 13.58
N SER A 71 -0.44 -5.01 14.62
CA SER A 71 -0.99 -4.41 15.85
C SER A 71 -1.76 -3.10 15.60
N GLY A 72 -1.53 -2.46 14.46
CA GLY A 72 -2.29 -1.29 14.00
C GLY A 72 -1.50 0.02 14.10
N VAL A 73 -2.24 1.11 14.29
CA VAL A 73 -1.66 2.45 14.37
C VAL A 73 -1.16 2.70 15.81
N PRO A 74 0.16 2.88 16.03
CA PRO A 74 0.74 3.00 17.37
C PRO A 74 0.43 4.35 17.99
N GLU A 75 0.26 4.47 19.31
CA GLU A 75 0.12 5.77 19.97
C GLU A 75 1.45 6.57 19.98
N TRP A 76 1.35 7.89 19.85
CA TRP A 76 2.47 8.83 20.01
C TRP A 76 2.03 10.09 20.77
N PRO A 77 2.97 10.84 21.39
CA PRO A 77 2.66 12.14 21.98
C PRO A 77 2.13 13.10 20.93
N ASN A 78 0.93 13.63 21.15
CA ASN A 78 0.31 14.54 20.19
C ASN A 78 1.10 15.84 20.05
N GLU A 79 1.26 16.29 18.81
CA GLU A 79 1.74 17.64 18.50
C GLU A 79 0.56 18.54 18.14
N PRO A 80 0.41 19.72 18.78
CA PRO A 80 -0.79 20.54 18.62
C PRO A 80 -1.09 20.97 17.18
N ARG A 81 -0.07 21.09 16.32
CA ARG A 81 -0.18 21.63 14.96
C ARG A 81 0.32 20.70 13.87
N VAL A 82 0.72 19.48 14.23
CA VAL A 82 1.28 18.49 13.31
C VAL A 82 0.54 17.18 13.53
N THR A 83 0.08 16.57 12.45
CA THR A 83 -0.50 15.22 12.45
C THR A 83 -0.27 14.58 11.09
N VAL A 84 -0.59 13.30 10.96
CA VAL A 84 -0.33 12.47 9.77
C VAL A 84 -1.62 11.83 9.26
N ILE A 85 -1.69 11.65 7.94
CA ILE A 85 -2.82 11.04 7.23
C ILE A 85 -2.28 10.04 6.20
N GLY A 86 -3.13 9.12 5.74
CA GLY A 86 -2.80 8.20 4.66
C GLY A 86 -1.67 7.22 5.01
N ASP A 87 -0.89 6.85 3.99
CA ASP A 87 0.20 5.88 4.12
C ASP A 87 1.30 6.34 5.09
N ALA A 88 1.39 7.64 5.41
CA ALA A 88 2.32 8.14 6.42
C ALA A 88 2.07 7.57 7.83
N VAL A 89 0.88 7.00 8.09
CA VAL A 89 0.49 6.49 9.41
C VAL A 89 -0.10 5.09 9.38
N HIS A 90 -0.81 4.73 8.31
CA HIS A 90 -1.47 3.42 8.19
C HIS A 90 -1.23 2.76 6.84
N ALA A 91 0.00 2.83 6.31
CA ALA A 91 0.43 2.06 5.16
C ALA A 91 0.01 0.59 5.30
N MET A 92 -0.57 0.03 4.24
CA MET A 92 -1.22 -1.27 4.33
C MET A 92 -0.98 -2.11 3.08
N THR A 93 -1.09 -3.43 3.23
CA THR A 93 -0.96 -4.32 2.07
C THR A 93 -2.06 -4.00 1.04
N PRO A 94 -1.80 -4.18 -0.27
CA PRO A 94 -2.81 -3.91 -1.30
C PRO A 94 -3.96 -4.91 -1.28
N ALA A 95 -3.84 -6.02 -0.53
CA ALA A 95 -4.83 -7.10 -0.48
C ALA A 95 -6.23 -6.63 -0.04
N GLY A 96 -6.32 -5.54 0.74
CA GLY A 96 -7.59 -4.96 1.13
C GLY A 96 -8.20 -3.99 0.11
N GLY A 97 -7.39 -3.39 -0.76
CA GLY A 97 -7.86 -2.34 -1.70
C GLY A 97 -8.46 -1.11 -1.02
N ILE A 98 -8.11 -0.83 0.25
CA ILE A 98 -8.77 0.20 1.08
C ILE A 98 -7.90 1.41 1.43
N GLY A 99 -6.58 1.39 1.20
CA GLY A 99 -5.66 2.46 1.65
C GLY A 99 -6.05 3.87 1.20
N ALA A 100 -6.32 4.05 -0.10
CA ALA A 100 -6.73 5.35 -0.65
C ALA A 100 -8.05 5.86 -0.02
N ASN A 101 -9.03 4.98 0.19
CA ASN A 101 -10.30 5.36 0.82
C ASN A 101 -10.09 5.74 2.30
N THR A 102 -9.20 5.05 3.02
CA THR A 102 -8.82 5.40 4.39
C THR A 102 -8.16 6.78 4.45
N ALA A 103 -7.27 7.10 3.50
CA ALA A 103 -6.65 8.44 3.41
C ALA A 103 -7.67 9.56 3.11
N VAL A 104 -8.68 9.27 2.28
CA VAL A 104 -9.79 10.19 2.04
C VAL A 104 -10.66 10.35 3.29
N GLN A 105 -10.89 9.27 4.05
CA GLN A 105 -11.58 9.32 5.34
C GLN A 105 -10.83 10.18 6.36
N ASP A 106 -9.49 10.10 6.40
CA ASP A 106 -8.67 10.99 7.22
C ASP A 106 -8.91 12.45 6.86
N SER A 107 -8.85 12.77 5.57
CA SER A 107 -9.05 14.12 5.05
C SER A 107 -10.45 14.65 5.39
N ALA A 108 -11.47 13.80 5.30
CA ALA A 108 -12.84 14.14 5.64
C ALA A 108 -13.02 14.42 7.14
N LEU A 109 -12.44 13.58 8.00
CA LEU A 109 -12.50 13.75 9.46
C LEU A 109 -11.75 15.02 9.89
N LEU A 110 -10.50 15.17 9.48
CA LEU A 110 -9.67 16.32 9.85
C LEU A 110 -10.26 17.62 9.30
N GLY A 111 -10.71 17.63 8.05
CA GLY A 111 -11.36 18.79 7.43
C GLY A 111 -12.65 19.20 8.13
N ARG A 112 -13.46 18.24 8.59
CA ARG A 112 -14.65 18.50 9.40
C ARG A 112 -14.29 19.16 10.73
N LEU A 113 -13.32 18.59 11.46
CA LEU A 113 -12.91 19.10 12.77
C LEU A 113 -12.35 20.52 12.68
N LEU A 114 -11.53 20.81 11.67
CA LEU A 114 -11.01 22.14 11.40
C LEU A 114 -12.13 23.13 11.06
N ARG A 115 -13.08 22.74 10.21
CA ARG A 115 -14.22 23.58 9.84
C ARG A 115 -15.07 23.94 11.06
N GLU A 116 -15.40 22.96 11.89
CA GLU A 116 -16.23 23.14 13.10
C GLU A 116 -15.51 23.99 14.16
N ALA A 117 -14.19 23.94 14.20
CA ALA A 117 -13.36 24.79 15.04
C ALA A 117 -13.16 26.23 14.53
N GLY A 118 -13.56 26.54 13.29
CA GLY A 118 -13.24 27.82 12.63
C GLY A 118 -11.76 27.97 12.26
N GLY A 119 -11.06 26.85 12.04
CA GLY A 119 -9.62 26.79 11.78
C GLY A 119 -8.89 25.96 12.85
N TYR A 120 -7.70 26.42 13.23
CA TYR A 120 -6.94 25.77 14.30
C TYR A 120 -7.57 26.03 15.67
N ARG A 121 -7.72 24.96 16.46
CA ARG A 121 -8.05 24.98 17.89
C ARG A 121 -7.14 23.99 18.61
N GLU A 122 -6.77 24.31 19.84
CA GLU A 122 -6.08 23.37 20.72
C GLU A 122 -6.86 22.04 20.80
N GLY A 123 -6.13 20.92 20.72
CA GLY A 123 -6.68 19.57 20.76
C GLY A 123 -7.30 19.05 19.46
N VAL A 124 -7.38 19.83 18.38
CA VAL A 124 -7.98 19.36 17.11
C VAL A 124 -7.24 18.17 16.50
N THR A 125 -5.90 18.17 16.57
CA THR A 125 -5.06 17.05 16.10
C THR A 125 -5.22 15.84 17.00
N ALA A 126 -5.27 16.02 18.32
CA ALA A 126 -5.51 14.93 19.27
C ALA A 126 -6.89 14.25 19.07
N GLU A 127 -7.93 15.05 18.82
CA GLU A 127 -9.27 14.56 18.52
C GLU A 127 -9.30 13.74 17.21
N TYR A 128 -8.65 14.27 16.17
CA TYR A 128 -8.48 13.56 14.90
C TYR A 128 -7.72 12.24 15.09
N GLU A 129 -6.55 12.26 15.74
CA GLU A 129 -5.70 11.09 15.93
C GLU A 129 -6.43 9.99 16.70
N LYS A 130 -7.23 10.34 17.71
CA LYS A 130 -8.05 9.38 18.46
C LYS A 130 -9.04 8.66 17.55
N GLY A 131 -9.72 9.38 16.67
CA GLY A 131 -10.66 8.79 15.71
C GLY A 131 -9.94 7.95 14.65
N MET A 132 -8.86 8.49 14.09
CA MET A 132 -8.07 7.84 13.04
C MET A 132 -7.44 6.54 13.50
N ARG A 133 -6.91 6.47 14.72
CA ARG A 133 -6.34 5.23 15.29
C ARG A 133 -7.32 4.07 15.28
N VAL A 134 -8.61 4.33 15.49
CA VAL A 134 -9.64 3.28 15.53
C VAL A 134 -9.85 2.68 14.14
N TYR A 135 -10.20 3.50 13.15
CA TYR A 135 -10.49 2.97 11.81
C TYR A 135 -9.22 2.60 11.04
N GLY A 136 -8.10 3.30 11.26
CA GLY A 136 -6.80 3.00 10.65
C GLY A 136 -6.26 1.64 11.11
N THR A 137 -6.33 1.35 12.43
CA THR A 137 -5.96 0.03 12.96
C THR A 137 -6.83 -1.07 12.37
N ALA A 138 -8.15 -0.88 12.32
CA ALA A 138 -9.05 -1.86 11.72
C ALA A 138 -8.74 -2.11 10.25
N ALA A 139 -8.37 -1.06 9.49
CA ALA A 139 -7.99 -1.17 8.09
C ALA A 139 -6.68 -1.95 7.91
N VAL A 140 -5.64 -1.64 8.69
CA VAL A 140 -4.36 -2.36 8.68
C VAL A 140 -4.57 -3.85 8.97
N GLN A 141 -5.29 -4.17 10.05
CA GLN A 141 -5.60 -5.55 10.45
C GLN A 141 -6.37 -6.31 9.37
N LYS A 142 -7.36 -5.66 8.74
CA LYS A 142 -8.15 -6.25 7.66
C LYS A 142 -7.28 -6.56 6.45
N SER A 143 -6.47 -5.61 6.00
CA SER A 143 -5.55 -5.78 4.85
C SER A 143 -4.51 -6.86 5.12
N TYR A 144 -3.91 -6.88 6.32
CA TYR A 144 -2.98 -7.92 6.72
C TYR A 144 -3.63 -9.31 6.75
N GLY A 145 -4.80 -9.46 7.37
CA GLY A 145 -5.51 -10.74 7.42
C GLY A 145 -5.92 -11.27 6.04
N LEU A 146 -6.17 -10.39 5.06
CA LEU A 146 -6.36 -10.79 3.66
C LEU A 146 -5.05 -11.23 3.01
N ALA A 147 -3.96 -10.50 3.22
CA ALA A 147 -2.64 -10.87 2.71
C ALA A 147 -2.18 -12.24 3.26
N THR A 148 -2.40 -12.53 4.55
CA THR A 148 -2.10 -13.84 5.13
C THR A 148 -2.88 -14.96 4.44
N ARG A 149 -4.19 -14.77 4.19
CA ARG A 149 -5.03 -15.80 3.55
C ARG A 149 -4.73 -15.99 2.06
N MET A 150 -4.49 -14.90 1.34
CA MET A 150 -4.33 -14.93 -0.12
C MET A 150 -2.90 -15.21 -0.56
N MET A 151 -1.91 -14.73 0.21
CA MET A 151 -0.50 -14.73 -0.18
C MET A 151 0.39 -15.47 0.83
N GLY A 152 -0.17 -16.01 1.92
CA GLY A 152 0.62 -16.71 2.94
C GLY A 152 1.60 -15.82 3.70
N VAL A 153 1.35 -14.50 3.73
CA VAL A 153 2.22 -13.53 4.40
C VAL A 153 2.08 -13.65 5.91
N THR A 154 3.23 -13.75 6.59
CA THR A 154 3.34 -13.71 8.05
C THR A 154 4.36 -12.65 8.43
N ILE A 155 3.93 -11.71 9.28
CA ILE A 155 4.75 -10.69 9.93
C ILE A 155 4.79 -11.05 11.41
N ASP A 156 5.98 -11.37 11.89
CA ASP A 156 6.33 -11.37 13.31
C ASP A 156 6.89 -9.99 13.66
N GLU A 157 6.21 -9.23 14.52
CA GLU A 157 6.60 -7.86 14.86
C GLU A 157 7.92 -7.76 15.61
N GLU A 158 8.44 -8.87 16.17
CA GLU A 158 9.72 -8.92 16.87
C GLU A 158 10.89 -9.21 15.93
N SER A 159 10.66 -9.98 14.87
CA SER A 159 11.74 -10.51 14.01
C SER A 159 11.66 -10.09 12.55
N THR A 160 10.52 -9.60 12.07
CA THR A 160 10.37 -9.15 10.69
C THR A 160 11.14 -7.84 10.48
N PRO A 161 12.01 -7.75 9.45
CA PRO A 161 12.76 -6.54 9.18
C PRO A 161 11.82 -5.33 9.00
N THR A 162 12.09 -4.26 9.74
CA THR A 162 11.39 -2.99 9.57
C THR A 162 12.21 -2.04 8.71
N VAL A 163 11.55 -1.07 8.08
CA VAL A 163 12.22 0.03 7.41
C VAL A 163 12.64 1.01 8.52
N ASP A 164 13.71 0.70 9.24
CA ASP A 164 14.28 1.66 10.20
C ASP A 164 14.89 2.84 9.43
N PRO A 165 14.72 4.09 9.92
CA PRO A 165 15.45 5.24 9.42
C PRO A 165 16.96 5.18 9.73
#